data_AF-A0A845G2U5-F1
#
_entry.id   AF-A0A845G2U5-F1
#
_cell.length_a   1.000
_cell.length_b   1.000
_cell.length_c   1.000
_cell.angle_alpha   90.00
_cell.angle_beta   90.00
_cell.angle_gamma   90.00
#
_symmetry.space_group_name_H-M   'P 1'
#
loop_
_entity.id
_entity.type
_entity.pdbx_description
1 polymer ?
#
loop_
_entity_poly.entity_id
_entity_poly.type
_entity_poly.pdbx_seq_one_letter_code
_entity_poly.pdbx_strand_id
1 'polypeptide(L)' 'MKSKTNVAITLAAAALLGIFGYRSLTRQVQPVAVNAENCTPEHIRAVTDAMERSILSAQCAKARKP' A
#
# COMPACT_ATOMS: atom_id res chain seq x y z
N MET A 1 -32.01 0.13 -29.47
CA MET A 1 -31.79 -0.09 -28.02
C MET A 1 -30.35 -0.51 -27.67
N LYS A 2 -29.71 -1.40 -28.44
CA LYS A 2 -28.33 -1.93 -28.21
C LYS A 2 -27.23 -0.88 -27.94
N SER A 3 -27.25 0.25 -28.65
CA SER A 3 -26.26 1.33 -28.47
C SER A 3 -26.36 2.02 -27.10
N LYS A 4 -27.58 2.28 -26.61
CA LYS A 4 -27.79 2.89 -25.29
C LYS A 4 -27.30 1.98 -24.16
N THR A 5 -27.46 0.66 -24.32
CA THR A 5 -26.98 -0.33 -23.36
C THR A 5 -25.45 -0.41 -23.35
N ASN A 6 -24.79 -0.41 -24.50
CA ASN A 6 -23.32 -0.40 -24.57
C ASN A 6 -22.73 0.85 -23.93
N VAL A 7 -23.34 2.02 -24.15
CA VAL A 7 -22.92 3.29 -23.53
C VAL A 7 -23.09 3.23 -22.00
N ALA A 8 -24.18 2.65 -21.50
CA ALA A 8 -24.38 2.51 -20.06
C ALA A 8 -23.32 1.57 -19.43
N ILE A 9 -22.97 0.48 -20.10
CA ILE A 9 -21.97 -0.47 -19.62
C ILE A 9 -20.57 0.16 -19.61
N THR A 10 -20.18 0.88 -20.66
CA THR A 10 -18.87 1.54 -20.71
C THR A 10 -18.74 2.64 -19.65
N LEU A 11 -19.83 3.39 -19.40
CA LEU A 11 -19.84 4.43 -18.38
C LEU A 11 -19.76 3.84 -16.97
N ALA A 12 -20.44 2.73 -16.71
CA ALA A 12 -20.33 2.00 -15.45
C ALA A 12 -18.91 1.43 -15.22
N ALA A 13 -18.31 0.84 -16.25
CA ALA A 13 -16.93 0.35 -16.18
C ALA A 13 -15.92 1.47 -15.90
N ALA A 14 -16.05 2.61 -16.59
CA ALA A 14 -15.20 3.77 -16.37
C ALA A 14 -15.34 4.32 -14.93
N ALA A 15 -16.55 4.37 -14.39
CA ALA A 15 -16.78 4.78 -13.01
C ALA A 15 -16.12 3.83 -12.00
N LEU A 16 -16.25 2.51 -12.20
CA LEU A 16 -15.62 1.51 -11.32
C LEU A 16 -14.09 1.61 -11.34
N LEU A 17 -13.49 1.77 -12.53
CA LEU A 17 -12.04 1.95 -12.67
C LEU A 17 -11.58 3.26 -12.03
N GLY A 18 -12.34 4.35 -12.17
CA GLY A 18 -12.05 5.62 -11.50
C GLY A 18 -12.07 5.50 -9.97
N ILE A 19 -13.10 4.84 -9.41
CA ILE A 19 -13.20 4.60 -7.96
C ILE A 19 -12.06 3.72 -7.48
N PHE A 20 -11.76 2.63 -8.18
CA PHE A 20 -10.70 1.70 -7.79
C PHE A 20 -9.33 2.36 -7.87
N GLY A 21 -9.05 3.08 -8.96
CA GLY A 21 -7.82 3.86 -9.13
C GLY A 21 -7.67 4.92 -8.03
N TYR A 22 -8.72 5.68 -7.74
CA TYR A 22 -8.71 6.67 -6.66
C TYR A 22 -8.49 6.04 -5.29
N ARG A 23 -9.15 4.93 -4.98
CA ARG A 23 -8.92 4.17 -3.73
C ARG A 23 -7.52 3.58 -3.64
N SER A 24 -6.97 3.10 -4.76
CA SER A 24 -5.60 2.57 -4.78
C SER A 24 -4.57 3.67 -4.59
N LEU A 25 -4.82 4.86 -5.14
CA LEU A 25 -3.93 6.01 -5.00
C LEU A 25 -4.01 6.62 -3.58
N THR A 26 -5.19 6.62 -2.98
CA THR A 26 -5.41 7.12 -1.61
C THR A 26 -5.12 6.10 -0.52
N ARG A 27 -5.03 4.81 -0.86
CA ARG A 27 -4.39 3.80 0.01
C ARG A 27 -2.91 4.09 0.10
N GLN A 28 -2.56 5.01 0.99
CA GLN A 28 -1.22 5.03 1.55
C GLN A 28 -0.97 3.64 2.14
N VAL A 29 0.09 2.98 1.67
CA VAL A 29 0.65 1.80 2.32
C VAL A 29 0.78 2.17 3.78
N GLN A 30 -0.01 1.53 4.66
CA GLN A 30 0.04 1.87 6.07
C GLN A 30 1.50 1.72 6.49
N PRO A 31 2.14 2.80 6.98
CA PRO A 31 3.51 2.71 7.41
C PRO A 31 3.56 1.64 8.49
N VAL A 32 4.37 0.61 8.28
CA VAL A 32 4.70 -0.36 9.33
C VAL A 32 5.02 0.45 10.59
N ALA A 33 4.29 0.21 11.67
CA ALA A 33 4.44 1.01 12.88
C ALA A 33 5.82 0.71 13.49
N VAL A 34 6.78 1.59 13.21
CA VAL A 34 8.13 1.51 13.77
C VAL A 34 8.13 2.10 15.17
N ASN A 35 8.15 1.21 16.17
CA ASN A 35 8.48 1.54 17.56
C ASN A 35 9.93 1.12 17.86
N ALA A 36 10.53 1.72 18.89
CA ALA A 36 11.92 1.40 19.31
C ALA A 36 12.13 -0.10 19.57
N GLU A 37 11.08 -0.80 20.02
CA GLU A 37 11.05 -2.26 20.25
C GLU A 37 11.18 -3.06 18.95
N ASN A 38 10.60 -2.55 17.85
CA ASN A 38 10.58 -3.20 16.53
C ASN A 38 11.87 -2.95 15.73
N CYS A 39 12.68 -1.99 16.16
CA CYS A 39 13.95 -1.62 15.51
C CYS A 39 15.17 -2.35 16.09
N THR A 40 14.95 -3.39 16.90
CA THR A 40 16.03 -4.24 17.39
C THR A 40 16.49 -5.22 16.30
N PRO A 41 17.80 -5.56 16.26
CA PRO A 41 18.33 -6.47 15.25
C PRO A 41 17.69 -7.87 15.30
N GLU A 42 17.27 -8.32 16.49
CA GLU A 42 16.57 -9.60 16.66
C GLU A 42 15.19 -9.59 16.02
N HIS A 43 14.45 -8.50 16.15
CA HIS A 43 13.12 -8.38 15.55
C HIS A 43 13.20 -8.28 14.02
N ILE A 44 14.16 -7.50 13.49
CA ILE A 44 14.41 -7.42 12.04
C ILE A 44 14.80 -8.78 11.46
N ARG A 45 15.61 -9.58 12.17
CA ARG A 45 16.00 -10.92 11.71
C ARG A 45 14.87 -11.94 11.82
N ALA A 46 13.93 -11.76 12.76
CA ALA A 46 12.77 -12.61 12.92
C ALA A 46 11.73 -12.44 11.80
N VAL A 47 11.76 -11.32 11.06
CA VAL A 47 10.90 -11.12 9.89
C VAL A 47 11.35 -12.05 8.76
N THR A 48 10.49 -13.03 8.45
CA THR A 48 10.75 -14.05 7.43
C THR A 48 10.59 -13.53 6.00
N ASP A 49 9.79 -12.50 5.79
CA ASP A 49 9.60 -11.89 4.48
C ASP A 49 10.72 -10.87 4.18
N ALA A 50 11.39 -11.05 3.05
CA ALA A 50 12.53 -10.21 2.68
C ALA A 50 12.14 -8.76 2.37
N MET A 51 10.94 -8.54 1.82
CA MET A 51 10.43 -7.20 1.51
C MET A 51 10.00 -6.48 2.79
N GLU A 52 9.29 -7.16 3.68
CA GLU A 52 8.88 -6.60 4.97
C GLU A 52 10.10 -6.26 5.85
N ARG A 53 11.14 -7.11 5.84
CA ARG A 53 12.41 -6.84 6.52
C ARG A 53 13.15 -5.64 5.97
N SER A 54 13.13 -5.44 4.65
CA SER A 54 13.77 -4.29 4.01
C SER A 54 13.00 -2.99 4.27
N ILE A 55 11.67 -3.04 4.30
CA ILE A 55 10.83 -1.90 4.71
C ILE A 55 11.08 -1.53 6.17
N LEU A 56 11.07 -2.51 7.09
CA LEU A 56 11.31 -2.29 8.52
C LEU A 56 12.69 -1.69 8.78
N SER A 57 13.74 -2.23 8.16
CA SER A 57 15.10 -1.70 8.31
C SER A 57 15.28 -0.28 7.76
N ALA A 58 14.66 0.04 6.61
CA ALA A 58 14.66 1.39 6.06
C ALA A 58 13.92 2.40 6.96
N GLN A 59 12.79 1.99 7.54
CA GLN A 59 12.02 2.83 8.45
C GLN A 59 12.75 3.08 9.79
N CYS A 60 13.38 2.06 10.36
CA CYS A 60 14.21 2.20 11.55
C CYS A 60 15.44 3.09 11.30
N ALA A 61 16.07 2.99 10.13
CA ALA A 61 17.16 3.88 9.73
C ALA A 61 16.70 5.34 9.59
N LYS A 62 15.48 5.57 9.06
CA LYS A 62 14.88 6.90 8.95
C LYS A 62 14.53 7.49 10.32
N ALA A 63 13.99 6.68 11.24
CA ALA A 63 13.69 7.10 12.61
C ALA A 63 14.93 7.43 13.46
N ARG A 64 16.09 6.87 13.09
CA ARG A 64 17.38 7.15 13.77
C ARG A 64 18.09 8.40 13.25
N LYS A 65 17.64 8.97 12.12
CA LYS A 65 18.22 10.19 11.56
C LYS A 65 17.59 11.39 12.31
N PRO A 66 18.40 12.27 12.93
CA PRO A 66 17.91 13.42 13.68
C PRO A 66 17.14 14.41 12.80
#